data_AF-A0A5D4GWZ3-F1
#
_entry.id   AF-A0A5D4GWZ3-F1
#
_cell.length_a   1.000
_cell.length_b   1.000
_cell.length_c   1.000
_cell.angle_alpha   90.00
_cell.angle_beta   90.00
_cell.angle_gamma   90.00
#
_symmetry.space_group_name_H-M   'P 1'
#
loop_
_entity.id
_entity.type
_entity.pdbx_description
1 polymer ?
#
loop_
_entity_poly.entity_id
_entity_poly.type
_entity_poly.pdbx_seq_one_letter_code
_entity_poly.pdbx_strand_id
1 'polypeptide(L)'
;MVITINEKKYKKFVIQQISPFRGFFYAISFLISAFCILFYGIENVPFSSSSWTAAILFFMLMIAAVIFPMYFGFKLATAIVEITLDDDGLQRKWLKKFFLSSSDNIFIPWNKIIGYLQQPDYNYEKFKIIIRNKPAINIYHLYQSNPFQRFLYGRNDDDFYLFIAEFKNMVERKNAEFDSSGEYIKQEKTVYETTWALVLAIFLVLLTVATIIITLIVNPTNPIPYGISILAASGSAYFVSNVINFRRKSKKT
;
A
#
# COMPACT_ATOMS: atom_id res chain seq x y z
N MET A 1 3.73 -1.89 54.26
CA MET A 1 4.13 -2.59 53.03
C MET A 1 3.47 -1.88 51.87
N VAL A 2 4.18 -0.98 51.19
CA VAL A 2 3.64 -0.20 50.06
C VAL A 2 3.83 -1.04 48.82
N ILE A 3 2.72 -1.54 48.25
CA ILE A 3 2.73 -2.22 46.96
C ILE A 3 2.85 -1.13 45.91
N THR A 4 4.07 -0.87 45.43
CA THR A 4 4.30 0.00 44.29
C THR A 4 3.79 -0.73 43.06
N ILE A 5 2.57 -0.42 42.62
CA ILE A 5 2.04 -0.85 41.34
C ILE A 5 2.86 -0.10 40.29
N ASN A 6 3.88 -0.76 39.74
CA ASN A 6 4.65 -0.24 38.63
C ASN A 6 3.72 -0.30 37.40
N GLU A 7 3.04 0.80 37.10
CA GLU A 7 2.16 0.89 35.94
C GLU A 7 2.98 0.58 34.69
N LYS A 8 2.68 -0.56 34.04
CA LYS A 8 3.29 -0.90 32.75
C LYS A 8 3.03 0.24 31.78
N LYS A 9 4.09 0.89 31.30
CA LYS A 9 4.00 2.00 30.36
C LYS A 9 3.71 1.45 28.97
N TYR A 10 2.43 1.28 28.66
CA TYR A 10 2.01 0.88 27.32
C TYR A 10 1.77 2.11 26.44
N LYS A 11 2.11 2.02 25.16
CA LYS A 11 1.77 3.04 24.15
C LYS A 11 0.78 2.45 23.16
N LYS A 12 -0.29 3.20 22.87
CA LYS A 12 -1.35 2.81 21.94
C LYS A 12 -1.29 3.66 20.69
N PHE A 13 -1.56 3.03 19.56
CA PHE A 13 -1.55 3.65 18.24
C PHE A 13 -2.76 3.17 17.46
N VAL A 14 -3.52 4.10 16.88
CA VAL A 14 -4.64 3.77 15.99
C VAL A 14 -4.20 3.99 14.55
N ILE A 15 -4.26 2.94 13.74
CA ILE A 15 -3.75 2.93 12.37
C ILE A 15 -4.83 2.48 11.41
N GLN A 16 -5.05 3.27 10.36
CA GLN A 16 -5.91 2.91 9.26
C GLN A 16 -5.13 2.10 8.22
N GLN A 17 -5.55 0.85 8.03
CA GLN A 17 -4.96 -0.05 7.04
C GLN A 17 -5.79 -0.12 5.78
N ILE A 18 -5.11 -0.29 4.64
CA ILE A 18 -5.74 -0.56 3.36
C ILE A 18 -5.46 -2.00 2.90
N SER A 19 -6.42 -2.62 2.22
CA SER A 19 -6.23 -3.95 1.68
C SER A 19 -5.37 -3.88 0.42
N PRO A 20 -4.40 -4.80 0.22
CA PRO A 20 -3.69 -4.91 -1.04
C PRO A 20 -4.64 -5.26 -2.21
N PHE A 21 -5.82 -5.82 -1.91
CA PHE A 21 -6.86 -6.15 -2.88
C PHE A 21 -7.82 -5.00 -3.20
N ARG A 22 -7.53 -3.75 -2.80
CA ARG A 22 -8.40 -2.60 -3.12
C ARG A 22 -8.71 -2.46 -4.61
N GLY A 23 -7.75 -2.75 -5.48
CA GLY A 23 -7.92 -2.71 -6.93
C GLY A 23 -8.99 -3.69 -7.41
N PHE A 24 -9.06 -4.86 -6.79
CA PHE A 24 -10.10 -5.85 -7.06
C PHE A 24 -11.48 -5.34 -6.61
N PHE A 25 -11.60 -4.74 -5.42
CA PHE A 25 -12.86 -4.15 -4.97
C PHE A 25 -13.32 -2.99 -5.87
N TYR A 26 -12.39 -2.16 -6.34
CA TYR A 26 -12.68 -1.13 -7.34
C TYR A 26 -13.16 -1.72 -8.65
N ALA A 27 -12.47 -2.73 -9.18
CA ALA A 27 -12.84 -3.37 -10.43
C ALA A 27 -14.25 -4.00 -10.35
N ILE A 28 -14.55 -4.74 -9.28
CA ILE A 28 -15.89 -5.32 -9.07
C ILE A 28 -16.95 -4.23 -8.97
N SER A 29 -16.70 -3.20 -8.16
CA SER A 29 -17.69 -2.13 -7.97
C SER A 29 -17.93 -1.38 -9.28
N PHE A 30 -16.88 -1.18 -10.09
CA PHE A 30 -16.98 -0.56 -11.41
C PHE A 30 -17.79 -1.43 -12.38
N LEU A 31 -17.55 -2.74 -12.41
CA LEU A 31 -18.32 -3.67 -13.24
C LEU A 31 -19.80 -3.69 -12.84
N ILE A 32 -20.11 -3.70 -11.55
CA ILE A 32 -21.50 -3.62 -11.05
C ILE A 32 -22.15 -2.30 -11.48
N SER A 33 -21.48 -1.17 -11.28
CA SER A 33 -22.01 0.14 -11.68
C SER A 33 -22.20 0.23 -13.19
N ALA A 34 -21.26 -0.24 -14.00
CA ALA A 34 -21.38 -0.28 -15.45
C ALA A 34 -22.57 -1.16 -15.89
N PHE A 35 -22.74 -2.33 -15.29
CA PHE A 35 -23.88 -3.21 -15.56
C PHE A 35 -25.21 -2.55 -15.20
N CYS A 36 -25.32 -1.92 -14.02
CA CYS A 36 -26.53 -1.20 -13.62
C CYS A 36 -26.87 -0.05 -14.59
N ILE A 37 -25.87 0.68 -15.08
CA ILE A 37 -26.08 1.79 -16.02
C ILE A 37 -26.48 1.26 -17.40
N LEU A 38 -25.88 0.18 -17.88
CA LEU A 38 -26.30 -0.44 -19.14
C LEU A 38 -27.74 -0.92 -19.06
N PHE A 39 -28.10 -1.64 -18.00
CA PHE A 39 -29.44 -2.20 -17.83
C PHE A 39 -30.49 -1.09 -17.65
N TYR A 40 -30.26 -0.15 -16.73
CA TYR A 40 -31.20 0.93 -16.46
C TYR A 40 -31.24 1.97 -17.58
N GLY A 41 -30.07 2.30 -18.14
CA GLY A 41 -29.90 3.31 -19.17
C GLY A 41 -30.54 2.93 -20.50
N ILE A 42 -30.41 1.67 -20.93
CA ILE A 42 -31.02 1.19 -22.18
C ILE A 42 -32.55 1.24 -22.11
N GLU A 43 -33.15 0.91 -20.96
CA GLU A 43 -34.61 0.84 -20.82
C GLU A 43 -35.26 2.20 -20.53
N ASN A 44 -34.60 3.06 -19.74
CA ASN A 44 -35.26 4.23 -19.14
C ASN A 44 -34.72 5.58 -19.62
N VAL A 45 -33.59 5.63 -20.33
CA VAL A 45 -33.06 6.88 -20.88
C VAL A 45 -33.47 6.95 -22.35
N PRO A 46 -34.43 7.80 -22.73
CA PRO A 46 -34.79 7.99 -24.13
C PRO A 46 -33.64 8.71 -24.85
N PHE A 47 -32.68 7.94 -25.37
CA PHE A 47 -31.58 8.43 -26.21
C PHE A 47 -32.06 9.02 -27.55
N SER A 48 -33.37 9.01 -27.82
CA SER A 48 -33.98 9.43 -29.08
C SER A 48 -34.20 10.94 -29.24
N SER A 49 -33.70 11.78 -28.34
CA SER A 49 -33.79 13.23 -28.53
C SER A 49 -32.46 13.93 -28.26
N SER A 50 -32.08 14.84 -29.16
CA SER A 50 -30.94 15.76 -29.08
C SER A 50 -31.08 16.79 -27.95
N SER A 51 -31.70 16.41 -26.83
CA SER A 51 -31.91 17.27 -25.68
C SER A 51 -30.67 17.21 -24.80
N TRP A 52 -30.12 18.38 -24.51
CA TRP A 52 -29.03 18.60 -23.56
C TRP A 52 -29.28 17.92 -22.20
N THR A 53 -30.55 17.68 -21.84
CA THR A 53 -30.97 16.92 -20.65
C THR A 53 -30.51 15.46 -20.69
N ALA A 54 -30.61 14.77 -21.83
CA ALA A 54 -30.12 13.39 -21.97
C ALA A 54 -28.59 13.33 -21.81
N ALA A 55 -27.87 14.32 -22.34
CA ALA A 55 -26.42 14.43 -22.19
C ALA A 55 -26.01 14.67 -20.72
N ILE A 56 -26.74 15.53 -20.00
CA ILE A 56 -26.49 15.78 -18.56
C ILE A 56 -26.76 14.53 -17.73
N LEU A 57 -27.86 13.82 -17.99
CA LEU A 57 -28.20 12.59 -17.28
C LEU A 57 -27.15 11.50 -17.53
N PHE A 58 -26.71 11.33 -18.78
CA PHE A 58 -25.64 10.40 -19.12
C PHE A 58 -24.32 10.78 -18.41
N PHE A 59 -23.96 12.06 -18.39
CA PHE A 59 -22.78 12.53 -17.68
C PHE A 59 -22.87 12.30 -16.16
N MET A 60 -24.02 12.55 -15.54
CA MET A 60 -24.24 12.26 -14.12
C MET A 60 -24.15 10.76 -13.83
N LEU A 61 -24.72 9.91 -14.69
CA LEU A 61 -24.60 8.46 -14.59
C LEU A 61 -23.15 8.01 -14.70
N MET A 62 -22.37 8.56 -15.64
CA MET A 62 -20.94 8.27 -15.79
C MET A 62 -20.13 8.72 -14.56
N ILE A 63 -20.42 9.89 -14.01
CA ILE A 63 -19.81 10.35 -12.75
C ILE A 63 -20.14 9.38 -11.62
N ALA A 64 -21.40 9.00 -11.47
CA ALA A 64 -21.81 8.02 -10.47
C ALA A 64 -21.12 6.67 -10.68
N ALA A 65 -20.97 6.23 -11.94
CA ALA A 65 -20.28 4.99 -12.32
C ALA A 65 -18.83 4.92 -11.90
N VAL A 66 -18.17 6.08 -11.75
CA VAL A 66 -16.75 6.16 -11.42
C VAL A 66 -16.58 6.48 -9.94
N ILE A 67 -17.29 7.49 -9.44
CA ILE A 67 -17.15 7.96 -8.05
C ILE A 67 -17.69 6.92 -7.06
N PHE A 68 -18.85 6.31 -7.33
CA PHE A 68 -19.45 5.37 -6.39
C PHE A 68 -18.56 4.13 -6.19
N PRO A 69 -18.03 3.47 -7.24
CA PRO A 69 -17.06 2.40 -7.08
C PRO A 69 -15.78 2.80 -6.35
N MET A 70 -15.24 3.98 -6.66
CA MET A 70 -14.04 4.49 -5.97
C MET A 70 -14.28 4.75 -4.48
N TYR A 71 -15.46 5.24 -4.11
CA TYR A 71 -15.81 5.44 -2.71
C TYR A 71 -16.08 4.11 -2.00
N PHE A 72 -16.91 3.25 -2.60
CA PHE A 72 -17.33 2.01 -1.99
C PHE A 72 -16.18 1.00 -1.88
N GLY A 73 -15.42 0.82 -2.96
CA GLY A 73 -14.24 -0.04 -2.97
C GLY A 73 -13.21 0.40 -1.92
N PHE A 74 -13.09 1.70 -1.66
CA PHE A 74 -12.21 2.20 -0.60
C PHE A 74 -12.71 1.82 0.78
N LYS A 75 -14.01 2.03 1.06
CA LYS A 75 -14.60 1.71 2.36
C LYS A 75 -14.54 0.22 2.69
N LEU A 76 -14.70 -0.65 1.69
CA LEU A 76 -14.55 -2.10 1.82
C LEU A 76 -13.10 -2.53 2.03
N ALA A 77 -12.18 -1.85 1.33
CA ALA A 77 -10.75 -2.11 1.42
C ALA A 77 -10.09 -1.45 2.62
N THR A 78 -10.82 -0.85 3.56
CA THR A 78 -10.25 -0.12 4.71
C THR A 78 -10.58 -0.81 6.03
N ALA A 79 -9.56 -0.98 6.86
CA ALA A 79 -9.64 -1.48 8.22
C ALA A 79 -8.99 -0.50 9.20
N ILE A 80 -9.34 -0.61 10.48
CA ILE A 80 -8.75 0.18 11.56
C ILE A 80 -8.22 -0.79 12.61
N VAL A 81 -6.94 -0.66 12.93
CA VAL A 81 -6.30 -1.43 13.99
C VAL A 81 -5.85 -0.52 15.12
N GLU A 82 -5.94 -1.04 16.33
CA GLU A 82 -5.23 -0.54 17.48
C GLU A 82 -4.00 -1.41 17.69
N ILE A 83 -2.83 -0.80 17.78
CA ILE A 83 -1.57 -1.46 18.11
C ILE A 83 -1.09 -0.93 19.45
N THR A 84 -0.84 -1.84 20.37
CA THR A 84 -0.25 -1.54 21.67
C THR A 84 1.16 -2.09 21.72
N LEU A 85 2.11 -1.26 22.12
CA LEU A 85 3.48 -1.66 22.42
C LEU A 85 3.70 -1.56 23.93
N ASP A 86 4.23 -2.63 24.51
CA ASP A 86 4.68 -2.69 25.90
C ASP A 86 6.02 -3.45 25.99
N ASP A 87 6.49 -3.66 27.22
CA ASP A 87 7.77 -4.34 27.47
C ASP A 87 7.74 -5.84 27.13
N ASP A 88 6.56 -6.45 27.07
CA ASP A 88 6.38 -7.89 26.82
C ASP A 88 6.27 -8.16 25.31
N GLY A 89 5.64 -7.27 24.55
CA GLY A 89 5.42 -7.46 23.14
C GLY A 89 4.58 -6.41 22.43
N LEU A 90 4.03 -6.85 21.30
CA LEU A 90 3.11 -6.11 20.46
C LEU A 90 1.74 -6.77 20.50
N GLN A 91 0.71 -6.00 20.85
CA GLN A 91 -0.67 -6.41 20.71
C GLN A 91 -1.30 -5.69 19.51
N ARG A 92 -1.99 -6.44 18.65
CA ARG A 92 -2.80 -5.89 17.56
C ARG A 92 -4.25 -6.28 17.75
N LYS A 93 -5.12 -5.28 17.83
CA LYS A 93 -6.57 -5.43 17.95
C LYS A 93 -7.26 -4.78 16.75
N TRP A 94 -8.23 -5.46 16.16
CA TRP A 94 -9.06 -4.88 15.11
C TRP A 94 -10.18 -4.06 15.73
N LEU A 95 -10.21 -2.75 15.46
CA LEU A 95 -11.35 -1.89 15.76
C LEU A 95 -12.40 -1.96 14.64
N LYS A 96 -11.92 -2.06 13.40
CA LYS A 96 -12.73 -2.34 12.20
C LYS A 96 -11.95 -3.30 11.32
N LYS A 97 -12.52 -4.46 10.98
CA LYS A 97 -11.91 -5.44 10.05
C LYS A 97 -12.18 -5.05 8.60
N PHE A 98 -11.37 -5.57 7.68
CA PHE A 98 -11.70 -5.53 6.24
C PHE A 98 -13.00 -6.29 5.98
N PHE A 99 -13.71 -5.92 4.91
CA PHE A 99 -14.87 -6.67 4.47
C PHE A 99 -14.49 -8.14 4.21
N LEU A 100 -15.28 -9.07 4.76
CA LEU A 100 -15.06 -10.53 4.70
C LEU A 100 -13.77 -11.06 5.35
N SER A 101 -13.06 -10.26 6.15
CA SER A 101 -11.85 -10.76 6.82
C SER A 101 -12.16 -11.47 8.14
N SER A 102 -11.66 -12.71 8.26
CA SER A 102 -11.67 -13.49 9.50
C SER A 102 -10.45 -13.22 10.40
N SER A 103 -9.79 -12.07 10.25
CA SER A 103 -8.56 -11.79 11.00
C SER A 103 -8.82 -11.64 12.50
N ASP A 104 -8.02 -12.31 13.32
CA ASP A 104 -8.13 -12.24 14.76
C ASP A 104 -7.19 -11.20 15.39
N ASN A 105 -7.52 -10.85 16.63
CA ASN A 105 -6.64 -10.08 17.50
C ASN A 105 -5.47 -10.96 17.92
N ILE A 106 -4.28 -10.38 18.02
CA ILE A 106 -3.06 -11.14 18.25
C ILE A 106 -2.14 -10.42 19.23
N PHE A 107 -1.41 -11.21 20.01
CA PHE A 107 -0.31 -10.75 20.83
C PHE A 107 0.98 -11.45 20.37
N ILE A 108 2.07 -10.70 20.28
CA ILE A 108 3.35 -11.15 19.77
C ILE A 108 4.41 -10.73 20.77
N PRO A 109 4.95 -11.68 21.54
CA PRO A 109 6.09 -11.40 22.41
C PRO A 109 7.30 -10.91 21.59
N TRP A 110 8.10 -10.02 22.15
CA TRP A 110 9.30 -9.49 21.47
C TRP A 110 10.26 -10.60 21.03
N ASN A 111 10.45 -11.65 21.83
CA ASN A 111 11.32 -12.79 21.51
C ASN A 111 10.84 -13.65 20.31
N LYS A 112 9.60 -13.47 19.84
CA LYS A 112 9.09 -14.12 18.63
C LYS A 112 9.35 -13.29 17.38
N ILE A 113 9.64 -12.00 17.51
CA ILE A 113 9.95 -11.14 16.37
C ILE A 113 11.40 -11.38 15.98
N ILE A 114 11.64 -11.68 14.71
CA ILE A 114 13.01 -11.92 14.19
C ILE A 114 13.48 -10.81 13.27
N GLY A 115 12.55 -10.00 12.76
CA GLY A 115 12.88 -8.83 11.98
C GLY A 115 11.68 -8.01 11.57
N TYR A 116 11.95 -6.89 10.93
CA TYR A 116 10.94 -5.98 10.42
C TYR A 116 11.42 -5.30 9.14
N LEU A 117 10.48 -4.82 8.33
CA LEU A 117 10.73 -4.16 7.06
C LEU A 117 9.75 -3.00 6.87
N GLN A 118 10.27 -1.82 6.54
CA GLN A 118 9.48 -0.71 6.04
C GLN A 118 9.71 -0.58 4.53
N GLN A 119 8.72 -0.95 3.72
CA GLN A 119 8.79 -0.91 2.27
C GLN A 119 7.80 0.12 1.74
N PRO A 120 8.27 1.24 1.17
CA PRO A 120 7.40 2.15 0.45
C PRO A 120 7.05 1.56 -0.92
N ASP A 121 5.81 1.77 -1.32
CA ASP A 121 5.23 1.44 -2.61
C ASP A 121 4.58 2.71 -3.20
N TYR A 122 4.24 2.71 -4.49
CA TYR A 122 3.76 3.90 -5.20
C TYR A 122 2.51 4.53 -4.54
N ASN A 123 1.65 3.70 -3.96
CA ASN A 123 0.38 4.15 -3.40
C ASN A 123 0.22 3.90 -1.89
N TYR A 124 1.09 3.11 -1.29
CA TYR A 124 1.00 2.75 0.12
C TYR A 124 2.37 2.43 0.68
N GLU A 125 2.51 2.55 1.99
CA GLU A 125 3.66 2.05 2.73
C GLU A 125 3.30 0.72 3.38
N LYS A 126 4.18 -0.26 3.23
CA LYS A 126 4.06 -1.56 3.86
C LYS A 126 5.04 -1.64 5.01
N PHE A 127 4.52 -1.77 6.23
CA PHE A 127 5.30 -2.18 7.39
C PHE A 127 5.07 -3.67 7.66
N LYS A 128 6.13 -4.47 7.55
CA LYS A 128 6.09 -5.92 7.73
C LYS A 128 6.86 -6.32 8.99
N ILE A 129 6.24 -7.10 9.85
CA ILE A 129 6.84 -7.68 11.06
C ILE A 129 6.99 -9.18 10.83
N ILE A 130 8.23 -9.68 10.91
CA ILE A 130 8.57 -11.07 10.68
C ILE A 130 8.62 -11.80 12.01
N ILE A 131 7.86 -12.89 12.09
CA ILE A 131 7.64 -13.66 13.32
C ILE A 131 8.22 -15.06 13.11
N ARG A 132 8.97 -15.57 14.09
CA ARG A 132 9.52 -16.92 14.07
C ARG A 132 8.40 -17.94 13.91
N ASN A 133 8.52 -18.81 12.91
CA ASN A 133 7.60 -19.93 12.64
C ASN A 133 6.13 -19.52 12.45
N LYS A 134 5.86 -18.26 12.08
CA LYS A 134 4.51 -17.77 11.82
C LYS A 134 4.48 -16.86 10.58
N PRO A 135 3.32 -16.72 9.93
CA PRO A 135 3.16 -15.72 8.87
C PRO A 135 3.51 -14.32 9.36
N ALA A 136 4.21 -13.57 8.53
CA ALA A 136 4.53 -12.17 8.82
C ALA A 136 3.26 -11.32 8.87
N ILE A 137 3.24 -10.32 9.74
CA ILE A 137 2.18 -9.33 9.79
C ILE A 137 2.52 -8.21 8.84
N ASN A 138 1.59 -7.87 7.97
CA ASN A 138 1.72 -6.75 7.07
C ASN A 138 0.70 -5.68 7.48
N ILE A 139 1.19 -4.45 7.62
CA ILE A 139 0.40 -3.24 7.83
C ILE A 139 0.59 -2.42 6.57
N TYR A 140 -0.48 -2.21 5.82
CA TYR A 140 -0.46 -1.41 4.59
C TYR A 140 -1.14 -0.07 4.88
N HIS A 141 -0.38 1.01 4.81
CA HIS A 141 -0.86 2.37 5.10
C HIS A 141 -0.89 3.21 3.81
N LEU A 142 -1.94 3.99 3.60
CA LEU A 142 -2.07 4.77 2.37
C LEU A 142 -1.19 6.03 2.42
N TYR A 143 -0.35 6.22 1.39
CA TYR A 143 0.42 7.46 1.25
C TYR A 143 -0.52 8.57 0.76
N GLN A 144 -0.84 9.54 1.61
CA GLN A 144 -1.73 10.66 1.25
C GLN A 144 -0.93 11.92 0.92
N SER A 145 -0.35 11.96 -0.27
CA SER A 145 0.45 13.11 -0.71
C SER A 145 -0.34 14.18 -1.45
N ASN A 146 -1.53 13.87 -2.01
CA ASN A 146 -2.27 14.84 -2.82
C ASN A 146 -3.69 15.18 -2.29
N PRO A 147 -4.19 16.40 -2.55
CA PRO A 147 -5.51 16.84 -2.09
C PRO A 147 -6.67 16.00 -2.62
N PHE A 148 -6.53 15.46 -3.83
CA PHE A 148 -7.56 14.64 -4.48
C PHE A 148 -7.78 13.31 -3.74
N GLN A 149 -6.71 12.66 -3.30
CA GLN A 149 -6.78 11.46 -2.47
C GLN A 149 -7.39 11.78 -1.11
N ARG A 150 -7.07 12.94 -0.49
CA ARG A 150 -7.73 13.35 0.77
C ARG A 150 -9.22 13.58 0.60
N PHE A 151 -9.64 14.15 -0.52
CA PHE A 151 -11.06 14.33 -0.84
C PHE A 151 -11.78 12.99 -1.02
N LEU A 152 -11.22 12.07 -1.81
CA LEU A 152 -11.84 10.78 -2.11
C LEU A 152 -11.80 9.79 -0.94
N TYR A 153 -10.75 9.84 -0.13
CA TYR A 153 -10.42 8.79 0.83
C TYR A 153 -10.44 9.26 2.30
N GLY A 154 -10.70 10.55 2.56
CA GLY A 154 -10.69 11.16 3.88
C GLY A 154 -9.26 11.46 4.37
N ARG A 155 -9.13 12.16 5.51
CA ARG A 155 -7.82 12.36 6.17
C ARG A 155 -7.41 11.08 6.91
N ASN A 156 -6.21 10.58 6.64
CA ASN A 156 -5.51 9.63 7.50
C ASN A 156 -4.64 10.41 8.48
N ASP A 157 -5.27 11.11 9.44
CA ASP A 157 -4.57 11.67 10.59
C ASP A 157 -4.41 10.54 11.64
N ASP A 158 -3.72 9.47 11.26
CA ASP A 158 -3.54 8.27 12.08
C ASP A 158 -2.11 8.18 12.64
N ASP A 159 -1.90 7.24 13.55
CA ASP A 159 -0.65 7.16 14.32
C ASP A 159 0.45 6.35 13.62
N PHE A 160 0.35 6.09 12.31
CA PHE A 160 1.22 5.13 11.63
C PHE A 160 2.72 5.46 11.75
N TYR A 161 3.11 6.72 11.49
CA TYR A 161 4.51 7.12 11.58
C TYR A 161 5.01 7.19 13.02
N LEU A 162 4.14 7.56 13.97
CA LEU A 162 4.45 7.53 15.40
C LEU A 162 4.69 6.10 15.88
N PHE A 163 3.86 5.16 15.43
CA PHE A 163 4.02 3.74 15.68
C PHE A 163 5.35 3.22 15.13
N ILE A 164 5.70 3.53 13.89
CA ILE A 164 6.97 3.06 13.30
C ILE A 164 8.17 3.59 14.09
N ALA A 165 8.16 4.87 14.45
CA ALA A 165 9.23 5.46 15.24
C ALA A 165 9.36 4.78 16.61
N GLU A 166 8.24 4.59 17.31
CA GLU A 166 8.24 3.93 18.61
C GLU A 166 8.66 2.45 18.52
N PHE A 167 8.19 1.74 17.49
CA PHE A 167 8.56 0.35 17.27
C PHE A 167 10.07 0.20 17.08
N LYS A 168 10.69 1.07 16.29
CA LYS A 168 12.16 1.08 16.10
C LYS A 168 12.89 1.33 17.42
N ASN A 169 12.45 2.32 18.19
CA ASN A 169 13.01 2.62 19.52
C ASN A 169 12.87 1.43 20.50
N MET A 170 11.74 0.74 20.49
CA MET A 170 11.51 -0.46 21.30
C MET A 170 12.44 -1.59 20.88
N VAL A 171 12.60 -1.82 19.57
CA VAL A 171 13.53 -2.81 19.03
C VAL A 171 14.97 -2.52 19.43
N GLU A 172 15.43 -1.28 19.34
CA GLU A 172 16.79 -0.89 19.77
C GLU A 172 17.01 -1.18 21.26
N ARG A 173 16.06 -0.81 22.12
CA ARG A 173 16.12 -1.12 23.56
C ARG A 173 16.14 -2.63 23.82
N LYS A 174 15.27 -3.39 23.17
CA LYS A 174 15.21 -4.84 23.33
C LYS A 174 16.48 -5.53 22.83
N ASN A 175 17.05 -5.07 21.73
CA ASN A 175 18.31 -5.59 21.21
C ASN A 175 19.49 -5.30 22.15
N ALA A 176 19.51 -4.15 22.82
CA ALA A 176 20.50 -3.86 23.86
C ALA A 176 20.35 -4.78 25.10
N GLU A 177 19.12 -5.21 25.41
CA GLU A 177 18.86 -6.22 26.46
C GLU A 177 19.28 -7.64 26.02
N PHE A 178 19.16 -7.98 24.73
CA PHE A 178 19.44 -9.31 24.17
C PHE A 178 20.92 -9.62 23.87
N ASP A 179 21.84 -8.68 24.08
CA ASP A 179 23.25 -8.79 23.66
C ASP A 179 24.00 -10.00 24.25
N SER A 180 23.41 -10.67 25.24
CA SER A 180 23.92 -11.90 25.88
C SER A 180 23.35 -13.22 25.32
N SER A 181 22.28 -13.20 24.52
CA SER A 181 21.59 -14.40 23.99
C SER A 181 21.75 -14.63 22.48
N GLY A 182 22.24 -13.63 21.74
CA GLY A 182 22.45 -13.70 20.28
C GLY A 182 21.16 -13.59 19.44
N GLU A 183 20.00 -13.38 20.06
CA GLU A 183 18.72 -13.19 19.36
C GLU A 183 18.45 -11.70 19.09
N TYR A 184 18.93 -11.18 17.94
CA TYR A 184 18.71 -9.80 17.49
C TYR A 184 17.54 -9.68 16.50
N ILE A 185 16.69 -8.67 16.70
CA ILE A 185 15.62 -8.31 15.76
C ILE A 185 16.20 -7.49 14.60
N LYS A 186 16.25 -8.09 13.40
CA LYS A 186 16.88 -7.52 12.20
C LYS A 186 15.98 -6.52 11.47
N GLN A 187 16.54 -5.38 11.08
CA GLN A 187 15.94 -4.56 10.01
C GLN A 187 16.27 -5.21 8.66
N GLU A 188 15.25 -5.69 7.97
CA GLU A 188 15.39 -6.31 6.67
C GLU A 188 15.56 -5.28 5.55
N LYS A 189 16.22 -5.70 4.47
CA LYS A 189 16.41 -4.88 3.27
C LYS A 189 15.13 -4.80 2.45
N THR A 190 14.82 -3.62 1.95
CA THR A 190 13.76 -3.44 0.94
C THR A 190 14.15 -4.12 -0.37
N VAL A 191 13.15 -4.44 -1.21
CA VAL A 191 13.40 -5.01 -2.55
C VAL A 191 14.41 -4.14 -3.31
N TYR A 192 14.27 -2.82 -3.23
CA TYR A 192 15.13 -1.84 -3.92
C TYR A 192 16.60 -1.82 -3.45
N GLU A 193 16.87 -2.31 -2.25
CA GLU A 193 18.24 -2.39 -1.69
C GLU A 193 18.96 -3.69 -2.07
N THR A 194 18.23 -4.70 -2.53
CA THR A 194 18.82 -5.99 -2.91
C THR A 194 19.69 -5.88 -4.16
N THR A 195 20.69 -6.76 -4.28
CA THR A 195 21.52 -6.89 -5.49
C THR A 195 20.67 -7.28 -6.70
N TRP A 196 19.67 -8.15 -6.50
CA TRP A 196 18.75 -8.56 -7.55
C TRP A 196 17.94 -7.40 -8.13
N ALA A 197 17.50 -6.43 -7.32
CA ALA A 197 16.84 -5.25 -7.85
C ALA A 197 17.77 -4.38 -8.70
N LEU A 198 19.07 -4.33 -8.40
CA LEU A 198 20.03 -3.65 -9.27
C LEU A 198 20.22 -4.39 -10.60
N VAL A 199 20.36 -5.71 -10.56
CA VAL A 199 20.45 -6.55 -11.77
C VAL A 199 19.20 -6.37 -12.63
N LEU A 200 18.01 -6.41 -12.02
CA LEU A 200 16.74 -6.20 -12.71
C LEU A 200 16.65 -4.77 -13.28
N ALA A 201 17.09 -3.75 -12.55
CA ALA A 201 17.09 -2.37 -13.04
C ALA A 201 17.98 -2.22 -14.29
N ILE A 202 19.18 -2.81 -14.30
CA ILE A 202 20.07 -2.81 -15.47
C ILE A 202 19.40 -3.54 -16.64
N PHE A 203 18.83 -4.72 -16.38
CA PHE A 203 18.13 -5.50 -17.40
C PHE A 203 16.96 -4.74 -18.02
N LEU A 204 16.13 -4.07 -17.22
CA LEU A 204 15.00 -3.27 -17.70
C LEU A 204 15.44 -2.09 -18.58
N VAL A 205 16.56 -1.44 -18.25
CA VAL A 205 17.14 -0.38 -19.09
C VAL A 205 17.57 -0.94 -20.44
N LEU A 206 18.30 -2.07 -20.45
CA LEU A 206 18.73 -2.72 -21.70
C LEU A 206 17.55 -3.14 -22.55
N LEU A 207 16.52 -3.72 -21.94
CA LEU A 207 15.30 -4.15 -22.63
C LEU A 207 14.54 -2.96 -23.23
N THR A 208 14.44 -1.85 -22.50
CA THR A 208 13.80 -0.62 -22.99
C THR A 208 14.56 -0.02 -24.18
N VAL A 209 15.89 0.02 -24.13
CA VAL A 209 16.71 0.51 -25.24
C VAL A 209 16.55 -0.41 -26.46
N ALA A 210 16.59 -1.72 -26.26
CA ALA A 210 16.41 -2.69 -27.32
C ALA A 210 15.03 -2.58 -27.99
N THR A 211 13.94 -2.44 -27.22
CA THR A 211 12.59 -2.28 -27.79
C THR A 211 12.44 -0.99 -28.58
N ILE A 212 13.03 0.11 -28.12
CA ILE A 212 13.06 1.38 -28.87
C ILE A 212 13.81 1.20 -30.20
N ILE A 213 15.00 0.61 -30.18
CA ILE A 213 15.80 0.37 -31.40
C ILE A 213 15.04 -0.54 -32.38
N ILE A 214 14.48 -1.65 -31.92
CA ILE A 214 13.71 -2.58 -32.75
C ILE A 214 12.51 -1.86 -33.36
N THR A 215 11.80 -1.05 -32.58
CA THR A 215 10.65 -0.28 -33.07
C THR A 215 11.04 0.70 -34.17
N LEU A 216 12.15 1.42 -33.99
CA LEU A 216 12.69 2.36 -34.97
C LEU A 216 13.12 1.67 -36.28
N ILE A 217 13.63 0.45 -36.22
CA ILE A 217 14.10 -0.30 -37.41
C ILE A 217 12.94 -1.00 -38.13
N VAL A 218 12.06 -1.68 -37.39
CA VAL A 218 11.05 -2.59 -37.97
C VAL A 218 9.80 -1.86 -38.44
N ASN A 219 9.37 -0.80 -37.75
CA ASN A 219 8.10 -0.14 -38.11
C ASN A 219 8.12 1.37 -37.79
N PRO A 220 8.95 2.16 -38.50
CA PRO A 220 9.22 3.55 -38.15
C PRO A 220 7.99 4.46 -38.21
N THR A 221 6.97 4.10 -38.99
CA THR A 221 5.78 4.94 -39.24
C THR A 221 4.56 4.59 -38.39
N ASN A 222 4.55 3.46 -37.67
CA ASN A 222 3.41 3.06 -36.86
C ASN A 222 3.48 3.66 -35.43
N PRO A 223 2.51 4.47 -34.99
CA PRO A 223 2.54 5.12 -33.68
C PRO A 223 2.31 4.17 -32.49
N ILE A 224 1.67 3.01 -32.69
CA ILE A 224 1.28 2.09 -31.60
C ILE A 224 2.51 1.50 -30.87
N PRO A 225 3.52 0.95 -31.57
CA PRO A 225 4.77 0.51 -30.95
C PRO A 225 5.49 1.57 -30.11
N TYR A 226 5.42 2.84 -30.50
CA TYR A 226 6.02 3.95 -29.74
C TYR A 226 5.27 4.19 -28.42
N GLY A 227 3.94 4.14 -28.43
CA GLY A 227 3.14 4.26 -27.21
C GLY A 227 3.46 3.17 -26.18
N ILE A 228 3.58 1.92 -26.63
CA ILE A 228 3.98 0.79 -25.78
C ILE A 228 5.41 0.97 -25.25
N SER A 229 6.34 1.42 -26.11
CA SER A 229 7.73 1.66 -25.72
C SER A 229 7.87 2.78 -24.69
N ILE A 230 7.09 3.86 -24.83
CA ILE A 230 7.05 4.97 -23.85
C ILE A 230 6.51 4.48 -22.49
N LEU A 231 5.45 3.66 -22.49
CA LEU A 231 4.91 3.08 -21.26
C LEU A 231 5.93 2.16 -20.57
N ALA A 232 6.59 1.28 -21.35
CA ALA A 232 7.64 0.41 -20.83
C ALA A 232 8.84 1.20 -20.28
N ALA A 233 9.25 2.26 -20.99
CA ALA A 233 10.31 3.17 -20.56
C ALA A 233 9.94 3.90 -19.26
N SER A 234 8.69 4.34 -19.13
CA SER A 234 8.20 5.04 -17.94
C SER A 234 8.22 4.13 -16.70
N GLY A 235 7.75 2.89 -16.85
CA GLY A 235 7.81 1.89 -15.76
C GLY A 235 9.25 1.55 -15.36
N SER A 236 10.12 1.35 -16.34
CA SER A 236 11.54 1.07 -16.10
C SER A 236 12.25 2.24 -15.43
N ALA A 237 12.02 3.47 -15.89
CA ALA A 237 12.58 4.69 -15.30
C ALA A 237 12.13 4.88 -13.84
N TYR A 238 10.85 4.63 -13.54
CA TYR A 238 10.33 4.67 -12.17
C TYR A 238 11.04 3.65 -11.26
N PHE A 239 11.15 2.39 -11.70
CA PHE A 239 11.82 1.35 -10.93
C PHE A 239 13.31 1.66 -10.68
N VAL A 240 14.03 2.07 -11.73
CA VAL A 240 15.44 2.45 -11.66
C VAL A 240 15.64 3.64 -10.71
N SER A 241 14.77 4.66 -10.80
CA SER A 241 14.81 5.83 -9.91
C SER A 241 14.69 5.42 -8.44
N ASN A 242 13.75 4.52 -8.11
CA ASN A 242 13.61 3.98 -6.76
C ASN A 242 14.88 3.25 -6.30
N VAL A 243 15.41 2.32 -7.09
CA VAL A 243 16.65 1.58 -6.75
C VAL A 243 17.82 2.54 -6.48
N ILE A 244 17.98 3.57 -7.31
CA ILE A 244 19.04 4.58 -7.13
C ILE A 244 18.81 5.38 -5.86
N ASN A 245 17.60 5.87 -5.62
CA ASN A 245 17.26 6.70 -4.46
C ASN A 245 17.47 5.96 -3.13
N PHE A 246 17.07 4.69 -3.05
CA PHE A 246 17.30 3.87 -1.86
C PHE A 246 18.80 3.68 -1.58
N ARG A 247 19.58 3.37 -2.62
CA ARG A 247 21.04 3.20 -2.47
C ARG A 247 21.76 4.49 -2.13
N ARG A 248 21.28 5.65 -2.60
CA ARG A 248 21.82 6.97 -2.22
C ARG A 248 21.54 7.30 -0.75
N LYS A 249 20.34 6.99 -0.25
CA LYS A 249 20.00 7.19 1.16
C LYS A 249 20.85 6.32 2.09
N SER A 250 21.03 5.04 1.73
CA SER A 250 21.86 4.11 2.50
C SER A 250 23.35 4.49 2.58
N LYS A 251 23.89 5.29 1.64
CA LYS A 251 25.27 5.77 1.69
C LYS A 251 25.49 7.01 2.59
N LYS A 252 24.41 7.66 3.03
CA LYS A 252 24.47 8.88 3.87
C LYS A 252 24.35 8.60 5.37
N THR A 253 23.99 7.37 5.72
CA THR A 253 23.94 6.80 7.07
C THR A 253 25.13 5.89 7.26
#